data_AF-A0A1I7KMM8-F1
#
_entry.id   AF-A0A1I7KMM8-F1
#
_cell.length_a   1.000
_cell.length_b   1.000
_cell.length_c   1.000
_cell.angle_alpha   90.00
_cell.angle_beta   90.00
_cell.angle_gamma   90.00
#
_symmetry.space_group_name_H-M   'P 1'
#
loop_
_entity.id
_entity.type
_entity.pdbx_description
1 polymer ?
#
loop_
_entity_poly.entity_id
_entity_poly.type
_entity_poly.pdbx_seq_one_letter_code
_entity_poly.pdbx_strand_id
1 'polypeptide(L)'
;NRERRVDQVVVNFGTLPMEDLYEELKPLSSNQGAVDYDDLIVGNPQTLATNPDGKFQLFRVGDAISHRNTHAAIYDALRLVKDI
;
A
#
# COMPACT_ATOMS: atom_id res chain seq x y z
N ASN A 1 26.63 7.63 28.18
CA ASN A 1 25.18 7.83 28.36
C ASN A 1 24.87 9.32 28.43
N ARG A 2 23.98 9.82 27.55
CA ARG A 2 23.44 11.19 27.65
C ARG A 2 22.08 11.11 28.34
N GLU A 3 21.94 11.81 29.45
CA GLU A 3 20.69 11.85 30.22
C GLU A 3 20.01 13.22 30.04
N ARG A 4 18.68 13.23 30.07
CA ARG A 4 17.87 14.44 30.03
C ARG A 4 16.65 14.27 30.93
N ARG A 5 16.33 15.31 31.69
CA ARG A 5 15.15 15.38 32.56
C ARG A 5 14.06 16.18 31.85
N VAL A 6 12.88 15.58 31.67
CA VAL A 6 11.73 16.19 31.00
C VAL A 6 10.44 15.78 31.70
N ASP A 7 9.40 16.59 31.59
CA ASP A 7 8.10 16.33 32.22
C ASP A 7 7.30 15.25 31.46
N GLN A 8 7.53 15.12 30.15
CA GLN A 8 6.93 14.07 29.32
C GLN A 8 7.83 13.73 28.12
N VAL A 9 7.83 12.45 27.75
CA VAL A 9 8.39 11.97 26.48
C VAL A 9 7.24 11.36 25.69
N VAL A 10 7.03 11.86 24.46
CA VAL A 10 6.15 11.22 23.49
C VAL A 10 7.02 10.60 22.41
N VAL A 11 6.96 9.28 22.26
CA VAL A 11 7.64 8.55 21.20
C VAL A 11 6.60 8.15 20.18
N ASN A 12 6.73 8.67 18.96
CA ASN A 12 5.95 8.19 17.83
C ASN A 12 6.83 7.21 17.03
N PHE A 13 6.53 5.92 17.14
CA PHE A 13 7.23 4.85 16.43
C PHE A 13 6.55 4.46 15.10
N GLY A 14 5.74 5.37 14.54
CA GLY A 14 4.98 5.13 13.33
C GLY A 14 4.09 3.89 13.42
N THR A 15 3.68 3.40 12.26
CA THR A 15 3.03 2.10 12.07
C THR A 15 4.01 1.14 11.40
N LEU A 16 4.11 -0.08 11.95
CA LEU A 16 4.81 -1.17 11.28
C LEU A 16 3.91 -1.66 10.12
N PRO A 17 4.34 -1.58 8.85
CA PRO A 17 3.57 -2.13 7.75
C PRO A 17 3.42 -3.64 7.93
N MET A 18 2.27 -4.19 7.55
CA MET A 18 2.05 -5.65 7.53
C MET A 18 2.70 -6.24 6.27
N GLU A 19 4.02 -6.15 6.21
CA GLU A 19 4.84 -6.51 5.05
C GLU A 19 4.85 -8.02 4.81
N ASP A 20 4.88 -8.82 5.88
CA ASP A 20 4.91 -10.29 5.81
C ASP A 20 3.72 -10.86 5.02
N LEU A 21 2.49 -10.44 5.36
CA LEU A 21 1.31 -10.89 4.62
C LEU A 21 1.34 -10.46 3.16
N TYR A 22 1.82 -9.24 2.89
CA TYR A 22 1.90 -8.75 1.52
C TYR A 22 2.88 -9.58 0.69
N GLU A 23 4.07 -9.85 1.23
CA GLU A 23 5.09 -10.64 0.54
C GLU A 23 4.66 -12.11 0.38
N GLU A 24 3.90 -12.68 1.32
CA GLU A 24 3.28 -14.00 1.19
C GLU A 24 2.23 -14.05 0.06
N LEU A 25 1.42 -13.00 -0.09
CA LEU A 25 0.35 -12.93 -1.09
C LEU A 25 0.84 -12.56 -2.49
N LYS A 26 1.91 -11.76 -2.59
CA LYS A 26 2.46 -11.25 -3.85
C LYS A 26 2.71 -12.31 -4.92
N PRO A 27 3.41 -13.43 -4.64
CA PRO A 27 3.63 -14.47 -5.65
C PRO A 27 2.34 -15.20 -6.10
N LEU A 28 1.25 -15.10 -5.32
CA LEU A 28 -0.05 -15.71 -5.62
C LEU A 28 -0.97 -14.78 -6.41
N SER A 29 -0.61 -13.50 -6.55
CA SER A 29 -1.38 -12.50 -7.27
C SER A 29 -1.09 -12.51 -8.76
N SER A 30 -2.11 -12.21 -9.57
CA SER A 30 -2.03 -12.14 -11.04
C SER A 30 -1.16 -10.98 -11.53
N ASN A 31 -1.12 -9.87 -10.80
CA ASN A 31 -0.30 -8.70 -11.10
C ASN A 31 1.06 -8.69 -10.38
N GLN A 32 1.35 -9.67 -9.51
CA GLN A 32 2.57 -9.69 -8.67
C GLN A 32 2.79 -8.41 -7.86
N GLY A 33 1.71 -7.72 -7.48
CA GLY A 33 1.76 -6.43 -6.80
C GLY A 33 2.09 -5.22 -7.70
N ALA A 34 2.13 -5.39 -9.02
CA ALA A 34 2.34 -4.31 -9.97
C ALA A 34 1.10 -3.40 -10.08
N VAL A 35 1.35 -2.11 -10.22
CA VAL A 35 0.35 -1.07 -10.46
C VAL A 35 0.70 -0.41 -11.79
N ASP A 36 -0.28 -0.33 -12.69
CA ASP A 36 -0.18 0.52 -13.86
C ASP A 36 -0.56 1.95 -13.46
N TYR A 37 0.45 2.81 -13.31
CA TYR A 37 0.24 4.18 -12.87
C TYR A 37 -0.42 5.06 -13.93
N ASP A 38 -0.25 4.76 -15.23
CA ASP A 38 -0.88 5.53 -16.29
C ASP A 38 -2.39 5.33 -16.22
N ASP A 39 -2.84 4.08 -16.11
CA ASP A 39 -4.25 3.74 -15.91
C ASP A 39 -4.77 4.21 -14.54
N LEU A 40 -3.97 4.09 -13.48
CA LEU A 40 -4.38 4.51 -12.13
C LEU A 40 -4.68 6.01 -12.09
N ILE A 41 -3.83 6.85 -12.69
CA ILE A 41 -3.95 8.31 -12.63
C ILE A 41 -5.23 8.79 -13.33
N VAL A 42 -5.58 8.18 -14.46
CA VAL A 42 -6.80 8.51 -15.21
C VAL A 42 -8.06 7.80 -14.68
N GLY A 43 -7.88 6.86 -13.74
CA GLY A 43 -8.96 6.12 -13.09
C GLY A 43 -9.53 4.98 -13.93
N ASN A 44 -8.70 4.38 -14.78
CA ASN A 44 -9.05 3.18 -15.53
C ASN A 44 -8.85 1.90 -14.68
N PRO A 45 -9.60 0.83 -14.96
CA PRO A 45 -9.37 -0.48 -14.35
C PRO A 45 -7.95 -0.99 -14.60
N GLN A 46 -7.34 -1.62 -13.59
CA GLN A 46 -6.01 -2.20 -13.69
C GLN A 46 -6.06 -3.55 -14.41
N THR A 47 -5.36 -3.71 -15.54
CA THR A 47 -5.43 -4.94 -16.36
C THR A 47 -4.15 -5.78 -16.36
N LEU A 48 -3.10 -5.37 -15.63
CA LEU A 48 -1.85 -6.13 -15.55
C LEU A 48 -2.11 -7.52 -14.93
N ALA A 49 -1.74 -8.56 -15.68
CA ALA A 49 -1.84 -9.96 -15.28
C ALA A 49 -0.62 -10.74 -15.81
N THR A 50 0.54 -10.51 -15.20
CA THR A 50 1.82 -11.13 -15.59
C THR A 50 2.01 -12.53 -15.01
N ASN A 51 1.17 -12.94 -14.05
CA ASN A 51 1.16 -14.27 -13.44
C ASN A 51 -0.13 -15.03 -13.83
N PRO A 52 -0.05 -15.97 -14.80
CA PRO A 52 -1.20 -16.75 -15.26
C PRO A 52 -1.86 -17.62 -14.16
N ASP A 53 -1.10 -18.02 -13.15
CA ASP A 53 -1.60 -18.86 -12.06
C ASP A 53 -2.33 -18.05 -10.98
N GLY A 54 -2.14 -16.73 -10.96
CA GLY A 54 -2.69 -15.85 -9.95
C GLY A 54 -4.22 -15.76 -9.99
N LYS A 55 -4.85 -15.75 -8.81
CA LYS A 55 -6.34 -15.79 -8.68
C LYS A 55 -6.97 -14.46 -8.28
N PHE A 56 -6.15 -13.48 -7.94
CA PHE A 56 -6.57 -12.16 -7.49
C PHE A 56 -5.55 -11.12 -7.95
N GLN A 57 -5.92 -9.85 -8.00
CA GLN A 57 -4.96 -8.75 -8.05
C GLN A 57 -4.65 -8.27 -6.64
N LEU A 58 -3.39 -7.92 -6.40
CA LEU A 58 -2.91 -7.44 -5.11
C LEU A 58 -2.42 -6.00 -5.25
N PHE A 59 -2.93 -5.11 -4.42
CA PHE A 59 -2.54 -3.70 -4.39
C PHE A 59 -2.24 -3.27 -2.95
N ARG A 60 -1.30 -2.34 -2.79
CA ARG A 60 -1.06 -1.64 -1.52
C ARG A 60 -1.64 -0.24 -1.63
N VAL A 61 -2.15 0.30 -0.54
CA VAL A 61 -2.65 1.68 -0.46
C VAL A 61 -2.24 2.33 0.86
N GLY A 62 -2.16 3.66 0.87
CA GLY A 62 -1.89 4.43 2.08
C GLY A 62 -0.55 4.11 2.75
N ASP A 63 -0.58 3.92 4.08
CA ASP A 63 0.62 3.72 4.90
C ASP A 63 1.38 2.43 4.56
N ALA A 64 0.78 1.51 3.80
CA ALA A 64 1.46 0.34 3.25
C ALA A 64 2.41 0.67 2.08
N ILE A 65 2.35 1.87 1.50
CA ILE A 65 3.26 2.37 0.45
C ILE A 65 4.23 3.41 1.03
N SER A 66 3.72 4.36 1.82
CA SER A 66 4.52 5.41 2.46
C SER A 66 3.63 6.13 3.49
N HIS A 67 4.16 6.52 4.65
CA HIS A 67 3.48 7.44 5.58
C HIS A 67 3.11 8.72 4.83
N ARG A 68 1.88 8.82 4.35
CA ARG A 68 1.32 10.01 3.70
C ARG A 68 0.03 10.38 4.40
N ASN A 69 -0.32 11.65 4.33
CA ASN A 69 -1.57 12.16 4.88
C ASN A 69 -2.77 11.31 4.41
N THR A 70 -3.71 11.05 5.31
CA THR A 70 -4.93 10.24 5.13
C THR A 70 -5.67 10.49 3.81
N HIS A 71 -5.64 11.74 3.33
CA HIS A 71 -6.22 12.14 2.05
C HIS A 71 -5.63 11.36 0.86
N ALA A 72 -4.31 11.19 0.77
CA ALA A 72 -3.69 10.45 -0.34
C ALA A 72 -4.10 8.97 -0.34
N ALA A 73 -4.13 8.34 0.83
CA ALA A 73 -4.54 6.94 0.99
C ALA A 73 -5.97 6.67 0.49
N ILE A 74 -6.89 7.59 0.82
CA ILE A 74 -8.31 7.49 0.40
C ILE A 74 -8.43 7.64 -1.12
N TYR A 75 -7.71 8.58 -1.72
CA TYR A 75 -7.77 8.80 -3.17
C TYR A 75 -7.17 7.64 -3.98
N ASP A 76 -6.09 7.02 -3.50
CA ASP A 76 -5.50 5.85 -4.17
C ASP A 76 -6.43 4.64 -4.11
N ALA A 77 -7.04 4.39 -2.94
CA ALA A 77 -8.04 3.33 -2.80
C ALA A 77 -9.26 3.57 -3.71
N LEU A 78 -9.78 4.80 -3.75
CA LEU A 78 -10.89 5.18 -4.63
C LEU A 78 -10.55 4.90 -6.09
N ARG A 79 -9.38 5.30 -6.59
CA ARG A 79 -8.99 5.05 -7.99
C ARG A 79 -8.91 3.57 -8.33
N LEU A 80 -8.47 2.74 -7.40
CA LEU A 80 -8.39 1.29 -7.60
C LEU A 80 -9.76 0.61 -7.59
N VAL A 81 -10.71 1.09 -6.77
CA VAL A 81 -12.00 0.40 -6.55
C VAL A 81 -13.21 1.03 -7.25
N LYS A 82 -13.04 2.18 -7.88
CA LYS A 82 -14.14 2.98 -8.45
C LYS A 82 -15.00 2.21 -9.46
N ASP A 83 -14.38 1.32 -10.23
CA ASP A 83 -14.98 0.65 -11.37
C ASP A 83 -14.73 -0.89 -11.37
N ILE A 84 -14.56 -1.50 -10.18
CA ILE A 84 -14.46 -2.97 -9.98
C ILE A 84 -15.82 -3.65 -10.15
#